data_AF-A0A7J5WPJ0-F1
#
_entry.id   AF-A0A7J5WPJ0-F1
#
_cell.length_a   1.000
_cell.length_b   1.000
_cell.length_c   1.000
_cell.angle_alpha   90.00
_cell.angle_beta   90.00
_cell.angle_gamma   90.00
#
_symmetry.space_group_name_H-M   'P 1'
#
loop_
_entity.id
_entity.type
_entity.pdbx_description
1 polymer ?
#
loop_
_entity_poly.entity_id
_entity_poly.type
_entity_poly.pdbx_seq_one_letter_code
_entity_poly.pdbx_strand_id
1 'polypeptide(L)'
;YRIWQKDNEKKENKWDVLEAGKRKGETTEQIVKNKIDTPVTTTAKKALSFKEKREFELLEKEMPELEKEKQLLTSEMSSGTLPFESIQKISNRLIELTQLLEEKETRWLELSELM
;
A
#
# COMPACT_ATOMS: atom_id res chain seq x y z
N TYR A 1 -14.35 -5.73 15.57
CA TYR A 1 -13.93 -6.87 16.40
C TYR A 1 -13.76 -8.09 15.50
N ARG A 2 -12.57 -8.20 14.87
CA ARG A 2 -12.05 -9.36 14.15
C ARG A 2 -10.60 -9.03 13.81
N ILE A 3 -9.69 -9.92 14.22
CA ILE A 3 -8.55 -10.31 13.40
C ILE A 3 -7.51 -9.17 13.25
N TRP A 4 -6.67 -8.85 14.23
CA TRP A 4 -6.12 -9.68 15.31
C TRP A 4 -5.43 -10.97 14.84
N GLN A 5 -5.03 -11.08 13.57
CA GLN A 5 -4.26 -12.24 13.11
C GLN A 5 -2.98 -11.87 12.35
N LYS A 6 -2.93 -10.71 11.67
CA LYS A 6 -1.66 -10.23 11.08
C LYS A 6 -0.71 -9.56 12.08
N ASP A 7 -1.23 -9.19 13.26
CA ASP A 7 -0.40 -8.72 14.37
C ASP A 7 0.37 -9.87 15.06
N ASN A 8 -0.03 -11.13 14.83
CA ASN A 8 0.60 -12.30 15.48
C ASN A 8 1.70 -12.96 14.60
N GLU A 9 1.52 -13.06 13.28
CA GLU A 9 2.45 -13.84 12.43
C GLU A 9 3.75 -13.09 12.05
N LYS A 10 3.75 -11.74 11.99
CA LYS A 10 4.97 -10.96 11.73
C LYS A 10 5.80 -10.68 12.99
N LYS A 11 5.24 -10.86 14.19
CA LYS A 11 6.01 -10.78 15.44
C LYS A 11 6.87 -12.02 15.64
N GLU A 12 6.41 -13.22 15.26
CA GLU A 12 7.22 -14.45 15.35
C GLU A 12 8.45 -14.42 14.43
N ASN A 13 8.35 -13.87 13.22
CA ASN A 13 9.51 -13.71 12.31
C ASN A 13 10.56 -12.68 12.78
N LYS A 14 10.28 -11.90 13.83
CA LYS A 14 11.23 -10.93 14.40
C LYS A 14 12.10 -11.55 15.50
N TRP A 15 11.73 -12.70 16.06
CA TRP A 15 12.50 -13.41 17.08
C TRP A 15 13.52 -14.39 16.50
N ASP A 16 13.26 -14.96 15.31
CA ASP A 16 14.20 -15.86 14.63
C ASP A 16 15.47 -15.12 14.12
N VAL A 17 15.34 -13.84 13.77
CA VAL A 17 16.48 -13.00 13.33
C VAL A 17 17.36 -12.56 14.51
N LEU A 18 16.85 -12.59 15.74
CA LEU A 18 17.59 -12.18 16.94
C LEU A 18 18.46 -13.31 17.52
N GLU A 19 18.26 -14.57 17.11
CA GLU A 19 18.97 -15.73 17.66
C GLU A 19 20.14 -16.23 16.77
N ALA A 20 20.18 -15.86 15.49
CA ALA A 20 21.24 -16.29 14.56
C ALA A 20 22.53 -15.43 14.56
N GLY A 21 22.57 -14.30 15.29
CA GLY A 21 23.73 -13.40 15.34
C GLY A 21 24.64 -13.53 16.57
N LYS A 22 24.23 -14.30 17.60
CA LYS A 22 25.03 -14.60 18.80
C LYS A 22 26.09 -15.65 18.49
N ARG A 23 27.03 -15.38 17.58
CA ARG A 23 28.22 -16.23 17.38
C ARG A 23 29.33 -15.61 16.53
N LYS A 24 29.63 -14.33 16.73
CA LYS A 24 30.96 -13.78 16.44
C LYS A 24 31.16 -12.54 17.30
N GLY A 25 31.99 -12.66 18.32
CA GLY A 25 32.22 -11.60 19.29
C GLY A 25 32.97 -10.43 18.65
N GLU A 26 32.29 -9.29 18.54
CA GLU A 26 32.87 -7.95 18.46
C GLU A 26 31.92 -6.98 19.18
N THR A 27 32.51 -6.12 20.03
CA THR A 27 31.90 -5.48 21.20
C THR A 27 30.95 -4.31 20.89
N THR A 28 29.79 -4.29 21.56
CA THR A 28 28.74 -3.25 21.53
C THR A 28 29.08 -1.99 22.33
N GLU A 29 30.25 -1.37 22.08
CA GLU A 29 30.64 -0.12 22.76
C GLU A 29 31.14 0.98 21.82
N GLN A 30 31.29 0.70 20.52
CA GLN A 30 31.84 1.68 19.56
C GLN A 30 30.81 2.23 18.56
N ILE A 31 29.62 1.66 18.47
CA ILE A 31 28.57 2.11 17.53
C ILE A 31 27.73 3.27 18.09
N VAL A 32 27.78 3.51 19.42
CA VAL A 32 26.97 4.55 20.09
C VAL A 32 27.64 5.94 20.05
N LYS A 33 28.90 6.07 19.64
CA LYS A 33 29.67 7.33 19.79
C LYS A 33 29.69 8.26 18.56
N ASN A 34 29.05 7.92 17.44
CA ASN A 34 29.04 8.78 16.24
C ASN A 34 27.67 9.40 15.92
N LYS A 35 26.74 9.44 16.88
CA LYS A 35 25.60 10.35 16.82
C LYS A 35 25.92 11.56 17.68
N ILE A 36 26.28 12.65 17.03
CA ILE A 36 26.00 14.08 17.33
C ILE A 36 27.11 14.86 16.62
N ASP A 37 26.85 15.31 15.38
CA ASP A 37 26.92 16.73 15.05
C ASP A 37 26.28 17.00 13.68
N THR A 38 25.80 18.23 13.48
CA THR A 38 25.05 18.79 12.34
C THR A 38 23.52 18.59 12.31
N PRO A 39 22.74 19.60 12.76
CA PRO A 39 21.41 19.84 12.22
C PRO A 39 21.59 20.52 10.86
N VAL A 40 21.86 19.75 9.80
CA VAL A 40 21.76 20.29 8.46
C VAL A 40 20.27 20.42 8.15
N THR A 41 19.76 21.63 8.35
CA THR A 41 18.53 22.13 7.75
C THR A 41 18.72 22.20 6.24
N THR A 42 18.88 21.04 5.59
CA THR A 42 18.68 20.95 4.15
C THR A 42 17.19 20.76 4.00
N THR A 43 16.53 21.77 3.46
CA THR A 43 15.29 21.67 2.71
C THR A 43 15.50 20.78 1.47
N ALA A 44 16.01 19.57 1.68
CA ALA A 44 16.12 18.54 0.69
C ALA A 44 14.68 18.18 0.36
N LYS A 45 14.22 18.64 -0.81
CA LYS A 45 12.99 18.20 -1.45
C LYS A 45 12.89 16.70 -1.20
N LYS A 46 11.88 16.31 -0.42
CA LYS A 46 11.72 14.95 0.08
C LYS A 46 11.44 14.06 -1.12
N ALA A 47 12.50 13.59 -1.76
CA ALA A 47 12.40 12.69 -2.90
C ALA A 47 11.59 11.46 -2.43
N LEU A 48 10.62 11.03 -3.24
CA LEU A 48 9.82 9.84 -2.93
C LEU A 48 10.74 8.67 -2.59
N SER A 49 10.42 7.99 -1.50
CA SER A 49 11.05 6.73 -1.16
C SER A 49 10.82 5.71 -2.27
N PHE A 50 11.73 4.74 -2.42
CA PHE A 50 11.59 3.66 -3.42
C PHE A 50 10.22 2.96 -3.34
N LYS A 51 9.65 2.85 -2.13
CA LYS A 51 8.33 2.28 -1.90
C LYS A 51 7.20 3.15 -2.47
N GLU A 52 7.30 4.47 -2.28
CA GLU A 52 6.30 5.44 -2.76
C GLU A 52 6.33 5.52 -4.29
N LYS A 53 7.53 5.51 -4.90
CA LYS A 53 7.67 5.46 -6.35
C LYS A 53 7.05 4.20 -6.96
N ARG A 54 7.25 3.05 -6.32
CA ARG A 54 6.62 1.77 -6.73
C ARG A 54 5.11 1.78 -6.54
N GLU A 55 4.61 2.40 -5.48
CA GLU A 55 3.18 2.59 -5.25
C GLU A 55 2.55 3.43 -6.36
N PHE A 56 3.17 4.55 -6.72
CA PHE A 56 2.72 5.40 -7.83
C PHE A 56 2.65 4.65 -9.17
N GLU A 57 3.72 3.93 -9.55
CA GLU A 57 3.74 3.11 -10.77
C GLU A 57 2.67 2.00 -10.78
N LEU A 58 2.32 1.47 -9.61
CA LEU A 58 1.28 0.45 -9.48
C LEU A 58 -0.10 1.09 -9.62
N LEU A 59 -0.33 2.24 -8.97
CA LEU A 59 -1.59 2.99 -9.05
C LEU A 59 -1.89 3.41 -10.49
N GLU A 60 -0.89 3.87 -11.26
CA GLU A 60 -1.06 4.22 -12.68
C GLU A 60 -1.54 3.04 -13.55
N LYS A 61 -1.31 1.79 -13.11
CA LYS A 61 -1.78 0.58 -13.81
C LYS A 61 -3.10 0.07 -13.24
N GLU A 62 -3.23 0.02 -11.91
CA GLU A 62 -4.43 -0.47 -11.25
C GLU A 62 -5.64 0.42 -11.51
N MET A 63 -5.50 1.75 -11.52
CA MET A 63 -6.62 2.68 -11.75
C MET A 63 -7.34 2.41 -13.09
N PRO A 64 -6.67 2.38 -14.25
CA PRO A 64 -7.35 2.08 -15.51
C PRO A 64 -7.87 0.63 -15.59
N GLU A 65 -7.31 -0.32 -14.85
CA GLU A 65 -7.87 -1.68 -14.74
C GLU A 65 -9.19 -1.68 -13.97
N LEU A 66 -9.25 -0.99 -12.83
CA LEU A 66 -10.47 -0.84 -12.03
C LEU A 66 -11.56 -0.07 -12.79
N GLU A 67 -11.16 0.94 -13.57
CA GLU A 67 -12.08 1.73 -14.38
C GLU A 67 -12.65 0.92 -15.55
N LYS A 68 -11.83 0.06 -16.18
CA LYS A 68 -12.30 -0.93 -17.15
C LYS A 68 -13.25 -1.96 -16.52
N GLU A 69 -12.94 -2.47 -15.34
CA GLU A 69 -13.83 -3.39 -14.61
C GLU A 69 -15.19 -2.71 -14.36
N LYS A 70 -15.19 -1.47 -13.88
CA LYS A 70 -16.40 -0.66 -13.68
C LYS A 70 -17.19 -0.50 -14.98
N GLN A 71 -16.54 -0.18 -16.10
CA GLN A 71 -17.21 -0.05 -17.40
C GLN A 71 -17.80 -1.38 -17.90
N LEU A 72 -17.06 -2.49 -17.76
CA LEU A 72 -17.55 -3.82 -18.12
C LEU A 72 -18.81 -4.18 -17.32
N LEU A 73 -18.77 -3.99 -16.00
CA LEU A 73 -19.90 -4.22 -15.11
C LEU A 73 -21.12 -3.34 -15.46
N THR A 74 -20.89 -2.08 -15.82
CA THR A 74 -21.95 -1.15 -16.25
C THR A 74 -22.56 -1.60 -17.58
N SER A 75 -21.74 -2.07 -18.52
CA SER A 75 -22.18 -2.61 -19.81
C SER A 75 -22.97 -3.90 -19.63
N GLU A 76 -22.49 -4.81 -18.78
CA GLU A 76 -23.20 -6.04 -18.42
C GLU A 76 -24.57 -5.73 -17.80
N MET A 77 -24.65 -4.77 -16.88
CA MET A 77 -25.93 -4.34 -16.29
C MET A 77 -26.89 -3.73 -17.33
N SER A 78 -26.35 -3.02 -18.34
CA SER A 78 -27.12 -2.42 -19.42
C SER A 78 -27.64 -3.44 -20.44
N SER A 79 -27.09 -4.66 -20.48
CA SER A 79 -27.52 -5.72 -21.41
C SER A 79 -28.95 -6.23 -21.12
N GLY A 80 -29.46 -6.04 -19.90
CA GLY A 80 -30.82 -6.42 -19.52
C GLY A 80 -31.12 -7.92 -19.45
N THR A 81 -30.13 -8.79 -19.71
CA THR A 81 -30.30 -10.26 -19.71
C THR A 81 -29.94 -10.92 -18.38
N LEU A 82 -29.52 -10.13 -17.39
CA LEU A 82 -29.00 -10.64 -16.12
C LEU A 82 -30.11 -10.94 -15.10
N PRO A 83 -29.97 -12.00 -14.30
CA PRO A 83 -30.88 -12.29 -13.20
C PRO A 83 -30.71 -11.27 -12.06
N PHE A 84 -31.78 -11.06 -11.28
CA PHE A 84 -31.82 -10.09 -10.18
C PHE A 84 -30.66 -10.23 -9.18
N GLU A 85 -30.26 -11.47 -8.86
CA GLU A 85 -29.12 -11.73 -7.97
C GLU A 85 -27.80 -11.19 -8.54
N SER A 86 -27.57 -11.36 -9.85
CA SER A 86 -26.39 -10.83 -10.52
C SER A 86 -26.41 -9.30 -10.57
N ILE A 87 -27.57 -8.69 -10.81
CA ILE A 87 -27.74 -7.23 -10.79
C ILE A 87 -27.36 -6.66 -9.41
N GLN A 88 -27.82 -7.30 -8.33
CA GLN A 88 -27.45 -6.91 -6.96
C GLN A 88 -25.94 -7.04 -6.70
N LYS A 89 -25.31 -8.14 -7.13
CA LYS A 89 -23.85 -8.33 -6.99
C LYS A 89 -23.06 -7.28 -7.76
N ILE A 90 -23.44 -7.01 -9.01
CA ILE A 90 -22.79 -6.00 -9.85
C ILE A 90 -22.96 -4.61 -9.25
N SER A 91 -24.15 -4.27 -8.76
CA SER A 91 -24.41 -2.99 -8.11
C SER A 91 -23.51 -2.78 -6.89
N ASN A 92 -23.42 -3.78 -6.00
CA ASN A 92 -22.53 -3.74 -4.85
C ASN A 92 -21.07 -3.59 -5.28
N ARG A 93 -20.64 -4.35 -6.28
CA ARG A 93 -19.28 -4.30 -6.80
C ARG A 93 -18.94 -2.94 -7.43
N LEU A 94 -19.88 -2.32 -8.13
CA LEU A 94 -19.71 -0.97 -8.69
C LEU A 94 -19.53 0.08 -7.60
N ILE A 95 -20.25 -0.04 -6.48
CA ILE A 95 -20.08 0.84 -5.31
C ILE A 95 -18.70 0.64 -4.70
N GLU A 96 -18.27 -0.61 -4.49
CA GLU A 96 -16.94 -0.94 -3.97
C GLU A 96 -15.82 -0.43 -4.89
N LEU A 97 -15.93 -0.65 -6.20
CA LEU A 97 -14.96 -0.17 -7.18
C LEU A 97 -14.88 1.35 -7.21
N THR A 98 -16.01 2.04 -7.06
CA THR A 98 -16.04 3.51 -7.03
C THR A 98 -15.30 4.02 -5.79
N GLN A 99 -15.60 3.48 -4.60
CA GLN A 99 -14.89 3.85 -3.37
C GLN A 99 -13.39 3.53 -3.44
N LEU A 100 -13.04 2.37 -4.00
CA LEU A 100 -11.64 1.97 -4.18
C LEU A 100 -10.92 2.92 -5.14
N LEU A 101 -11.54 3.30 -6.26
CA LEU A 101 -10.98 4.28 -7.20
C LEU A 101 -10.76 5.63 -6.51
N GLU A 102 -11.72 6.13 -5.73
CA GLU A 102 -11.59 7.40 -4.99
C GLU A 102 -10.44 7.35 -3.97
N GLU A 103 -10.28 6.26 -3.23
CA GLU A 103 -9.17 6.07 -2.27
C GLU A 103 -7.82 6.05 -2.99
N LYS A 104 -7.75 5.32 -4.11
CA LYS A 104 -6.55 5.19 -4.94
C LYS A 104 -6.18 6.51 -5.61
N GLU A 105 -7.16 7.26 -6.09
CA GLU A 105 -6.99 8.59 -6.69
C GLU A 105 -6.49 9.59 -5.65
N THR A 106 -7.08 9.62 -4.46
CA THR A 106 -6.60 10.47 -3.35
C THR A 106 -5.13 10.18 -3.05
N ARG A 107 -4.78 8.90 -2.92
CA ARG A 107 -3.39 8.48 -2.68
C ARG A 107 -2.46 8.84 -3.83
N TRP A 108 -2.91 8.69 -5.06
CA TRP A 108 -2.15 9.02 -6.26
C TRP A 108 -1.87 10.52 -6.34
N LEU A 109 -2.85 11.37 -6.02
CA LEU A 109 -2.69 12.82 -5.95
C LEU A 109 -1.67 13.21 -4.87
N GLU A 110 -1.78 12.66 -3.67
CA GLU A 110 -0.81 12.90 -2.59
C GLU A 110 0.63 12.54 -3.04
N LEU A 111 0.79 11.40 -3.72
CA LEU A 111 2.09 10.96 -4.24
C LEU A 111 2.58 11.83 -5.39
N SER A 112 1.67 12.31 -6.24
CA SER A 112 1.99 13.22 -7.35
C SER A 112 2.43 14.60 -6.85
N GLU A 113 1.89 15.08 -5.73
CA GLU A 113 2.30 16.35 -5.11
C GLU A 113 3.68 16.25 -4.46
N LEU A 114 4.09 15.05 -4.04
CA LEU A 114 5.41 14.78 -3.49
C LEU A 114 6.49 14.59 -4.56
N MET A 115 6.09 14.32 -5.81
CA MET A 115 6.98 14.04 -6.95
C MET A 115 7.54 15.33 -7.57
#